data_AF-A0A401Q5P7-F1
#
_entry.id   AF-A0A401Q5P7-F1
#
_cell.length_a   1.000
_cell.length_b   1.000
_cell.length_c   1.000
_cell.angle_alpha   90.00
_cell.angle_beta   90.00
_cell.angle_gamma   90.00
#
_symmetry.space_group_name_H-M   'P 1'
#
loop_
_entity.id
_entity.type
_entity.pdbx_description
1 polymer ?
#
loop_
_entity_poly.entity_id
_entity_poly.type
_entity_poly.pdbx_seq_one_letter_code
_entity_poly.pdbx_strand_id
1 'polypeptide(L)'
;PGGVNPEGHLPFSLIIVVVTSTIVTGVVLTCAGLALIYYRKNNRFHAVTVKLQSPEYKLSKIRTSTIMTDYNPNYCFAGKMASLNELKEVPRRNISLLRALGHGAFGEVYEGHVVGISGESVPLQVAIKTLPDICSEQDEMDFLMEALIIR
;
A
#
# COMPACT_ATOMS: atom_id res chain seq x y z
N PRO A 1 54.41 -56.81 -21.63
CA PRO A 1 53.36 -56.53 -20.62
C PRO A 1 53.35 -55.06 -20.22
N GLY A 2 52.17 -54.42 -20.34
CA GLY A 2 51.80 -53.19 -19.62
C GLY A 2 52.32 -51.88 -20.20
N GLY A 3 51.56 -51.27 -21.11
CA GLY A 3 51.78 -49.89 -21.56
C GLY A 3 51.55 -48.87 -20.45
N VAL A 4 52.30 -47.77 -20.51
CA VAL A 4 52.21 -46.64 -19.59
C VAL A 4 51.36 -45.53 -20.22
N ASN A 5 50.52 -44.96 -19.36
CA ASN A 5 49.39 -44.04 -19.53
C ASN A 5 49.71 -42.72 -20.29
N PRO A 6 48.81 -42.18 -21.14
CA PRO A 6 48.96 -40.81 -21.64
C PRO A 6 48.27 -39.80 -20.70
N GLU A 7 49.03 -38.83 -20.22
CA GLU A 7 48.58 -37.68 -19.41
C GLU A 7 47.53 -36.85 -20.19
N GLY A 8 46.31 -36.79 -19.67
CA GLY A 8 45.17 -36.10 -20.29
C GLY A 8 45.20 -34.59 -20.04
N HIS A 9 45.80 -33.82 -20.94
CA HIS A 9 45.65 -32.37 -20.97
C HIS A 9 44.29 -32.00 -21.57
N LEU A 10 43.35 -31.49 -20.76
CA LEU A 10 42.12 -30.88 -21.28
C LEU A 10 42.48 -29.68 -22.17
N PRO A 11 41.91 -29.56 -23.38
CA PRO A 11 42.25 -28.48 -24.29
C PRO A 11 41.78 -27.13 -23.74
N PHE A 12 42.68 -26.13 -23.69
CA PHE A 12 42.42 -24.77 -23.20
C PHE A 12 41.18 -24.10 -23.83
N SER A 13 40.83 -24.48 -25.06
CA SER A 13 39.61 -24.04 -25.73
C SER A 13 38.34 -24.40 -24.96
N LEU A 14 38.27 -25.60 -24.36
CA LEU A 14 37.11 -26.01 -23.56
C LEU A 14 37.03 -25.20 -22.26
N ILE A 15 38.16 -24.89 -21.64
CA ILE A 15 38.22 -24.09 -20.42
C ILE A 15 37.69 -22.68 -20.70
N ILE A 16 38.10 -22.05 -21.81
CA ILE A 16 37.64 -20.72 -22.20
C ILE A 16 36.13 -20.71 -22.50
N VAL A 17 35.62 -21.73 -23.19
CA VAL A 17 34.18 -21.86 -23.48
C VAL A 17 33.37 -22.01 -22.20
N VAL A 18 33.85 -22.82 -21.25
CA VAL A 18 33.16 -23.01 -19.97
C VAL A 18 33.17 -21.72 -19.15
N VAL A 19 34.31 -21.02 -19.06
CA VAL A 19 34.42 -19.77 -18.30
C VAL A 19 33.57 -18.65 -18.91
N THR A 20 33.55 -18.53 -20.23
CA THR A 20 32.71 -17.51 -20.89
C THR A 20 31.23 -17.82 -20.73
N SER A 21 30.83 -19.09 -20.83
CA SER A 21 29.45 -19.51 -20.61
C SER A 21 28.96 -19.20 -19.19
N THR A 22 29.77 -19.45 -18.16
CA THR A 22 29.37 -19.21 -16.77
C THR A 22 29.18 -17.72 -16.48
N ILE A 23 30.03 -16.85 -17.04
CA ILE A 23 29.91 -15.39 -16.89
C ILE A 23 28.61 -14.90 -17.56
N VAL A 24 28.35 -15.33 -18.79
CA VAL A 24 27.15 -14.93 -19.53
C VAL A 24 25.87 -15.35 -18.79
N THR A 25 25.82 -16.59 -18.28
CA THR A 25 24.68 -17.06 -17.50
C THR A 25 24.49 -16.24 -16.23
N GLY A 26 25.58 -15.89 -15.52
CA GLY A 26 25.52 -15.04 -14.33
C GLY A 26 24.94 -13.65 -14.60
N VAL A 27 25.36 -13.01 -15.70
CA VAL A 27 24.83 -11.69 -16.09
C VAL A 27 23.35 -11.77 -16.47
N VAL A 28 22.93 -12.81 -17.21
CA VAL A 28 21.51 -12.98 -17.59
C VAL A 28 20.64 -13.18 -16.35
N LEU A 29 21.06 -14.00 -15.39
CA LEU A 29 20.30 -14.25 -14.16
C LEU A 29 20.19 -13.00 -13.29
N THR A 30 21.26 -12.21 -13.18
CA THR A 30 21.22 -10.96 -12.39
C THR A 30 20.31 -9.92 -13.03
N CYS A 31 20.39 -9.73 -14.36
CA CYS A 31 19.49 -8.83 -15.09
C CYS A 31 18.01 -9.27 -14.97
N ALA A 32 17.72 -10.56 -15.12
CA ALA A 32 16.37 -11.09 -14.98
C ALA A 32 15.81 -10.90 -13.55
N GLY A 33 16.65 -11.12 -12.52
CA GLY A 33 16.28 -10.89 -11.12
C GLY A 33 15.94 -9.43 -10.83
N LEU A 34 16.76 -8.49 -11.30
CA LEU A 34 16.51 -7.05 -11.12
C LEU A 34 15.23 -6.60 -11.84
N ALA A 35 15.01 -7.07 -13.08
CA ALA A 35 13.79 -6.80 -13.82
C ALA A 35 12.55 -7.33 -13.08
N LEU A 36 12.59 -8.57 -12.58
CA LEU A 36 11.49 -9.15 -11.80
C LEU A 36 11.20 -8.36 -10.52
N ILE A 37 12.22 -7.92 -9.79
CA ILE A 37 12.03 -7.10 -8.58
C ILE A 37 11.39 -5.75 -8.94
N TYR A 38 11.85 -5.10 -10.01
CA TYR A 38 11.27 -3.86 -10.49
C TYR A 38 9.81 -4.02 -10.90
N TYR A 39 9.49 -5.05 -11.71
CA TYR A 39 8.12 -5.36 -12.13
C TYR A 39 7.23 -5.73 -10.93
N ARG A 40 7.71 -6.51 -9.96
CA ARG A 40 6.95 -6.85 -8.74
C ARG A 40 6.69 -5.63 -7.88
N LYS A 41 7.67 -4.73 -7.71
CA LYS A 41 7.50 -3.47 -6.95
C LYS A 41 6.46 -2.57 -7.63
N ASN A 42 6.50 -2.46 -8.95
CA ASN A 42 5.52 -1.68 -9.71
C ASN A 42 4.11 -2.28 -9.63
N ASN A 43 3.98 -3.61 -9.75
CA ASN A 43 2.69 -4.28 -9.60
C ASN A 43 2.11 -4.21 -8.18
N ARG A 44 2.92 -4.10 -7.12
CA ARG A 44 2.39 -3.85 -5.77
C ARG A 44 1.63 -2.52 -5.71
N PHE A 45 2.07 -1.50 -6.44
CA PHE A 45 1.37 -0.22 -6.53
C PHE A 45 0.05 -0.32 -7.32
N HIS A 46 0.04 -1.10 -8.40
CA HIS A 46 -1.17 -1.36 -9.18
C HIS A 46 -2.18 -2.26 -8.46
N ALA A 47 -1.72 -3.26 -7.70
CA ALA A 47 -2.60 -4.14 -6.92
C ALA A 47 -3.30 -3.41 -5.75
N VAL A 48 -2.63 -2.44 -5.14
CA VAL A 48 -3.24 -1.52 -4.14
C VAL A 48 -4.30 -0.63 -4.78
N THR A 49 -4.13 -0.27 -6.05
CA THR A 49 -5.10 0.57 -6.79
C THR A 49 -6.35 -0.22 -7.20
N VAL A 50 -6.21 -1.52 -7.53
CA VAL A 50 -7.32 -2.35 -8.06
C VAL A 50 -8.17 -3.00 -6.96
N LYS A 51 -7.64 -3.28 -5.77
CA LYS A 51 -8.44 -3.82 -4.64
C LYS A 51 -9.38 -2.82 -3.96
N LEU A 52 -9.24 -1.52 -4.25
CA LEU A 52 -10.13 -0.46 -3.75
C LEU A 52 -11.51 -0.44 -4.44
N GLN A 53 -11.76 -1.34 -5.40
CA GLN A 53 -12.95 -1.37 -6.23
C GLN A 53 -14.11 -2.22 -5.67
N SER A 54 -14.23 -2.37 -4.34
CA SER A 54 -15.46 -2.86 -3.69
C SER A 54 -16.21 -1.75 -2.91
N PRO A 55 -16.56 -0.60 -3.53
CA PRO A 55 -17.32 0.45 -2.85
C PRO A 55 -18.72 -0.01 -2.43
N GLU A 56 -19.33 -0.95 -3.15
CA GLU A 56 -20.72 -1.37 -2.89
C GLU A 56 -20.89 -2.24 -1.64
N TYR A 57 -19.86 -3.00 -1.25
CA TYR A 57 -19.88 -3.84 -0.05
C TYR A 57 -19.81 -3.01 1.24
N LYS A 58 -19.12 -1.86 1.22
CA LYS A 58 -19.02 -0.95 2.35
C LYS A 58 -20.29 -0.08 2.50
N LEU A 59 -20.93 0.29 1.39
CA LEU A 59 -22.15 1.13 1.40
C LEU A 59 -23.35 0.46 2.09
N SER A 60 -23.51 -0.86 1.95
CA SER A 60 -24.62 -1.59 2.60
C SER A 60 -24.46 -1.66 4.12
N LYS A 61 -23.21 -1.79 4.62
CA LYS A 61 -22.90 -1.76 6.07
C LYS A 61 -23.12 -0.37 6.68
N ILE A 62 -22.76 0.70 5.94
CA ILE A 62 -22.91 2.11 6.35
C ILE A 62 -24.38 2.50 6.58
N ARG A 63 -25.33 1.96 5.80
CA ARG A 63 -26.76 2.28 5.96
C ARG A 63 -27.38 1.67 7.21
N THR A 64 -26.82 0.57 7.71
CA THR A 64 -27.33 -0.15 8.88
C THR A 64 -26.71 0.33 10.20
N SER A 65 -25.50 0.91 10.16
CA SER A 65 -24.83 1.48 11.33
C SER A 65 -25.28 2.92 11.59
N THR A 66 -26.49 3.10 12.09
CA THR A 66 -26.80 4.25 12.94
C THR A 66 -25.83 4.16 14.13
N ILE A 67 -24.73 4.94 14.09
CA ILE A 67 -23.65 4.89 15.09
C ILE A 67 -24.24 5.26 16.44
N MET A 68 -24.52 4.24 17.26
CA MET A 68 -25.14 4.38 18.56
C MET A 68 -24.02 4.41 19.60
N THR A 69 -23.44 5.57 19.84
CA THR A 69 -22.54 5.77 20.99
C THR A 69 -23.39 5.87 22.25
N ASP A 70 -22.99 5.18 23.31
CA ASP A 70 -23.59 5.34 24.63
C ASP A 70 -23.58 6.81 25.08
N TYR A 71 -24.71 7.29 25.58
CA TYR A 71 -24.96 8.70 25.87
C TYR A 71 -24.11 9.15 27.08
N ASN A 72 -22.99 9.85 26.85
CA ASN A 72 -22.22 10.50 27.91
C ASN A 72 -22.66 11.99 28.05
N PRO A 73 -23.38 12.37 29.12
CA PRO A 73 -23.90 13.73 29.28
C PRO A 73 -22.81 14.81 29.42
N ASN A 74 -21.57 14.43 29.76
CA ASN A 74 -20.44 15.37 29.89
C ASN A 74 -19.61 15.51 28.60
N TYR A 75 -19.88 14.71 27.55
CA TYR A 75 -19.20 14.77 26.26
C TYR A 75 -20.21 14.97 25.14
N CYS A 76 -20.82 16.15 25.11
CA CYS A 76 -21.85 16.49 24.14
C CYS A 76 -21.19 17.15 22.93
N PHE A 77 -20.92 16.39 21.87
CA PHE A 77 -20.67 16.99 20.55
C PHE A 77 -22.01 17.52 20.02
N ALA A 78 -22.43 18.67 20.57
CA ALA A 78 -23.56 19.49 20.14
C ALA A 78 -24.95 18.84 20.11
N GLY A 79 -25.24 17.82 20.94
CA GLY A 79 -26.60 17.25 21.10
C GLY A 79 -27.23 16.74 19.80
N LYS A 80 -26.41 16.55 18.77
CA LYS A 80 -26.81 16.22 17.42
C LYS A 80 -26.23 14.85 17.13
N MET A 81 -27.10 13.92 16.77
CA MET A 81 -26.69 12.60 16.30
C MET A 81 -25.75 12.81 15.11
N ALA A 82 -24.44 12.65 15.33
CA ALA A 82 -23.43 12.91 14.32
C ALA A 82 -23.53 11.79 13.28
N SER A 83 -24.35 12.02 12.25
CA SER A 83 -24.50 11.08 11.16
C SER A 83 -23.30 11.17 10.23
N LEU A 84 -22.90 10.05 9.63
CA LEU A 84 -21.81 9.99 8.65
C LEU A 84 -22.00 10.95 7.46
N ASN A 85 -23.23 11.39 7.19
CA ASN A 85 -23.54 12.40 6.17
C ASN A 85 -22.91 13.78 6.47
N GLU A 86 -22.46 14.05 7.70
CA GLU A 86 -21.79 15.30 8.05
C GLU A 86 -20.29 15.30 7.67
N LEU A 87 -19.73 14.14 7.31
CA LEU A 87 -18.35 14.04 6.85
C LEU A 87 -18.24 14.45 5.38
N LYS A 88 -17.24 15.28 5.07
CA LYS A 88 -16.94 15.65 3.69
C LYS A 88 -16.19 14.51 2.99
N GLU A 89 -16.91 13.78 2.14
CA GLU A 89 -16.29 12.75 1.31
C GLU A 89 -15.49 13.39 0.15
N VAL A 90 -14.22 13.02 0.04
CA VAL A 90 -13.33 13.43 -1.05
C VAL A 90 -13.17 12.26 -2.03
N PRO A 91 -13.37 12.47 -3.35
CA PRO A 91 -13.16 11.40 -4.33
C PRO A 91 -11.74 10.83 -4.24
N ARG A 92 -11.62 9.49 -4.14
CA ARG A 92 -10.32 8.82 -3.97
C ARG A 92 -9.27 9.21 -5.03
N ARG A 93 -9.70 9.47 -6.27
CA ARG A 93 -8.85 9.91 -7.40
C ARG A 93 -8.18 11.28 -7.16
N ASN A 94 -8.74 12.09 -6.28
CA ASN A 94 -8.22 13.40 -5.92
C ASN A 94 -7.19 13.32 -4.77
N ILE A 95 -6.92 12.12 -4.24
CA ILE A 95 -6.04 11.92 -3.08
C ILE A 95 -4.77 11.20 -3.53
N SER A 96 -3.60 11.79 -3.27
CA SER A 96 -2.30 11.21 -3.57
C SER A 96 -1.45 11.09 -2.31
N LEU A 97 -0.91 9.91 -2.05
CA LEU A 97 0.04 9.66 -0.95
C LEU A 97 1.46 9.95 -1.43
N LEU A 98 2.25 10.67 -0.63
CA LEU A 98 3.63 11.06 -0.94
C LEU A 98 4.65 10.21 -0.17
N ARG A 99 4.60 10.26 1.16
CA ARG A 99 5.52 9.51 2.04
C ARG A 99 4.85 9.15 3.35
N ALA A 100 5.33 8.09 4.01
CA ALA A 100 4.91 7.79 5.38
C ALA A 100 5.47 8.85 6.34
N LEU A 101 4.64 9.34 7.26
CA LEU A 101 5.03 10.25 8.34
C LEU A 101 5.30 9.48 9.64
N GLY A 102 4.55 8.42 9.90
CA GLY A 102 4.77 7.58 11.07
C GLY A 102 3.71 6.50 11.28
N HIS A 103 3.99 5.63 12.24
CA HIS A 103 3.09 4.59 12.72
C HIS A 103 3.20 4.51 14.25
N GLY A 104 2.06 4.49 14.96
CA GLY A 104 2.05 4.43 16.42
C GLY A 104 0.63 4.51 16.99
N ALA A 105 0.48 5.11 18.17
CA ALA A 105 -0.83 5.27 18.82
C ALA A 105 -1.87 6.03 17.98
N PHE A 106 -1.41 6.89 17.06
CA PHE A 106 -2.27 7.60 16.12
C PHE A 106 -2.64 6.79 14.87
N GLY A 107 -2.26 5.51 14.82
CA GLY A 107 -2.37 4.69 13.62
C GLY A 107 -1.24 4.96 12.61
N GLU A 108 -1.49 4.61 11.36
CA GLU A 108 -0.57 4.84 10.25
C GLU A 108 -0.92 6.16 9.54
N VAL A 109 0.07 7.04 9.39
CA VAL A 109 -0.11 8.39 8.85
C VAL A 109 0.85 8.66 7.70
N TYR A 110 0.32 9.23 6.64
CA TYR A 110 1.03 9.59 5.43
C TYR A 110 0.94 11.10 5.16
N GLU A 111 1.97 11.66 4.54
CA GLU A 111 1.91 12.94 3.87
C GLU A 111 1.25 12.73 2.51
N GLY A 112 0.38 13.65 2.09
CA GLY A 112 -0.27 13.57 0.78
C GLY A 112 -0.77 14.90 0.26
N HIS A 113 -1.34 14.86 -0.94
CA HIS A 113 -2.04 15.97 -1.55
C HIS A 113 -3.50 15.62 -1.80
N VAL A 114 -4.36 16.63 -1.67
CA VAL A 114 -5.77 16.54 -2.07
C VAL A 114 -6.14 17.69 -2.99
N VAL A 115 -6.83 17.37 -4.09
CA VAL A 115 -7.31 18.36 -5.07
C VAL A 115 -8.82 18.55 -4.96
N GLY A 116 -9.30 19.78 -5.15
CA GLY A 116 -10.74 20.06 -5.30
C GLY A 116 -11.55 20.05 -4.00
N ILE A 117 -10.91 20.13 -2.82
CA ILE A 117 -11.61 20.36 -1.55
C ILE A 117 -12.23 21.77 -1.54
N SER A 118 -11.54 22.78 -2.08
CA SER A 118 -11.98 24.19 -2.00
C SER A 118 -12.48 24.75 -3.32
N GLY A 119 -12.76 23.89 -4.32
CA GLY A 119 -13.06 24.33 -5.70
C GLY A 119 -11.84 24.83 -6.47
N GLU A 120 -10.69 24.97 -5.82
CA GLU A 120 -9.41 25.32 -6.43
C GLU A 120 -8.72 24.09 -7.04
N SER A 121 -8.04 24.29 -8.17
CA SER A 121 -7.22 23.26 -8.82
C SER A 121 -5.86 23.04 -8.14
N VAL A 122 -5.52 23.85 -7.13
CA VAL A 122 -4.25 23.76 -6.42
C VAL A 122 -4.30 22.57 -5.44
N PRO A 123 -3.31 21.66 -5.49
CA PRO A 123 -3.23 20.56 -4.53
C PRO A 123 -2.94 21.08 -3.11
N LEU A 124 -3.78 20.70 -2.15
CA LEU A 124 -3.59 20.98 -0.74
C LEU A 124 -2.76 19.88 -0.10
N GLN A 125 -1.67 20.23 0.58
CA GLN A 125 -0.87 19.29 1.36
C GLN A 125 -1.58 18.94 2.66
N VAL A 126 -1.68 17.64 2.96
CA VAL A 126 -2.43 17.11 4.11
C VAL A 126 -1.71 15.93 4.76
N ALA A 127 -2.08 15.63 6.00
CA ALA A 127 -1.81 14.34 6.63
C ALA A 127 -3.00 13.40 6.38
N ILE A 128 -2.72 12.16 5.99
CA ILE A 128 -3.71 11.13 5.69
C ILE A 128 -3.50 9.98 6.66
N LYS A 129 -4.44 9.82 7.59
CA LYS A 129 -4.50 8.64 8.46
C LYS A 129 -5.20 7.51 7.72
N THR A 130 -4.63 6.31 7.77
CA THR A 130 -5.17 5.10 7.13
C THR A 130 -5.70 4.13 8.17
N LEU A 131 -6.78 3.44 7.82
CA LEU A 131 -7.27 2.27 8.55
C LEU A 131 -6.81 1.01 7.79
N PRO A 132 -6.20 0.01 8.45
CA PRO A 132 -5.79 -1.22 7.79
C PRO A 132 -6.95 -1.97 7.13
N ASP A 133 -6.68 -2.63 5.99
CA ASP A 133 -7.68 -3.44 5.28
C ASP A 133 -8.28 -4.56 6.14
N ILE A 134 -7.46 -5.09 7.07
CA ILE A 134 -7.85 -6.12 8.03
C ILE A 134 -7.87 -5.44 9.40
N CYS A 135 -9.05 -5.03 9.83
CA CYS A 135 -9.31 -4.44 11.14
C CYS A 135 -10.61 -5.00 11.72
N SER A 136 -10.80 -4.83 13.03
CA SER A 136 -12.06 -5.23 13.68
C SER A 136 -13.16 -4.21 13.40
N GLU A 137 -14.42 -4.59 13.63
CA GLU A 137 -15.53 -3.64 13.52
C GLU A 137 -15.43 -2.50 14.54
N GLN A 138 -14.79 -2.76 15.69
CA GLN A 138 -14.50 -1.74 16.68
C GLN A 138 -13.50 -0.72 16.15
N ASP A 139 -12.43 -1.17 15.49
CA ASP A 139 -11.44 -0.28 14.88
C ASP A 139 -12.07 0.57 13.76
N GLU A 140 -12.98 -0.01 12.97
CA GLU A 140 -13.76 0.74 11.98
C GLU A 140 -14.60 1.83 12.65
N MET A 141 -15.27 1.51 13.75
CA MET A 141 -16.11 2.44 14.50
C MET A 141 -15.28 3.56 15.14
N ASP A 142 -14.17 3.21 15.78
CA ASP A 142 -13.28 4.16 16.45
C ASP A 142 -12.69 5.14 15.42
N PHE A 143 -12.28 4.65 14.24
CA PHE A 143 -11.80 5.50 13.16
C PHE A 143 -12.87 6.48 12.65
N LEU A 144 -14.11 6.04 12.51
CA LEU A 144 -15.23 6.92 12.12
C LEU A 144 -15.55 7.95 13.21
N MET A 145 -15.52 7.55 14.47
CA MET A 145 -15.74 8.43 15.61
C MET A 145 -14.66 9.52 15.69
N GLU A 146 -13.40 9.16 15.51
CA GLU A 146 -12.31 10.13 15.42
C GLU A 146 -12.55 11.17 14.31
N ALA A 147 -12.95 10.72 13.11
CA ALA A 147 -13.25 11.62 12.00
C ALA A 147 -14.42 12.56 12.31
N LEU A 148 -15.46 12.06 12.99
CA LEU A 148 -16.63 12.86 13.39
C LEU A 148 -16.31 13.90 14.47
N ILE A 149 -15.31 13.64 15.32
CA ILE A 149 -14.86 14.57 16.37
C ILE A 149 -14.00 15.70 15.76
N ILE A 150 -13.16 15.39 14.77
CA ILE A 150 -12.13 16.31 14.24
C ILE A 150 -12.62 17.16 13.04
N ARG A 151 -13.85 16.91 12.56
CA ARG A 151 -14.45 17.54 11.37
C ARG A 151 -14.39 19.06 11.27
#